data_AF-A0A1Q5P9X6-F1
#
_entry.id   AF-A0A1Q5P9X6-F1
#
_cell.length_a   1.000
_cell.length_b   1.000
_cell.length_c   1.000
_cell.angle_alpha   90.00
_cell.angle_beta   90.00
_cell.angle_gamma   90.00
#
_symmetry.space_group_name_H-M   'P 1'
#
loop_
_entity.id
_entity.type
_entity.pdbx_description
1 polymer ?
#
loop_
_entity_poly.entity_id
_entity_poly.type
_entity_poly.pdbx_seq_one_letter_code
_entity_poly.pdbx_strand_id
1 'polypeptide(L)'
;MKTLGCITILYLCLALLASGCAKTAPVPACTTAEVVAQDCQPGWFILKLEDDSEEIAGKSGAYVGQLHGGFVTTHNLPEQYREAGAKVSLRMVLDGSNGPRCTANYMMYPAVKVVEVCTEPERTHR
;
A
#
# COMPACT_ATOMS: atom_id res chain seq x y z
N MET A 1 44.94 -12.06 -31.36
CA MET A 1 44.61 -11.36 -30.11
C MET A 1 43.34 -10.49 -30.18
N LYS A 2 42.46 -10.63 -31.19
CA LYS A 2 41.22 -9.83 -31.31
C LYS A 2 40.03 -10.41 -30.53
N THR A 3 39.97 -11.74 -30.40
CA THR A 3 38.89 -12.46 -29.72
C THR A 3 38.89 -12.33 -28.20
N LEU A 4 40.07 -12.24 -27.57
CA LEU A 4 40.21 -12.06 -26.12
C LEU A 4 39.68 -10.69 -25.63
N GLY A 5 39.86 -9.63 -26.42
CA GLY A 5 39.37 -8.28 -26.07
C GLY A 5 37.85 -8.14 -26.19
N CYS A 6 37.22 -8.86 -27.13
CA CYS A 6 35.77 -8.86 -27.26
C CYS A 6 35.09 -9.56 -26.06
N ILE A 7 35.70 -10.63 -25.55
CA ILE A 7 35.17 -11.37 -24.40
C ILE A 7 35.22 -10.50 -23.13
N THR A 8 36.33 -9.80 -22.88
CA THR A 8 36.45 -8.92 -21.70
C THR A 8 35.48 -7.75 -21.73
N ILE A 9 35.25 -7.12 -22.89
CA ILE A 9 34.25 -6.05 -23.05
C ILE A 9 32.83 -6.59 -22.80
N LEU A 10 32.51 -7.78 -23.33
CA LEU A 10 31.22 -8.43 -23.09
C LEU A 10 30.97 -8.66 -21.60
N TYR A 11 31.96 -9.19 -20.88
CA TYR A 11 31.87 -9.39 -19.42
C TYR A 11 31.73 -8.07 -18.65
N LEU A 12 32.40 -7.01 -19.10
CA LEU A 12 32.26 -5.68 -18.49
C LEU A 12 30.84 -5.11 -18.67
N CYS A 13 30.26 -5.28 -19.86
CA CYS A 13 28.88 -4.88 -20.14
C CYS A 13 27.87 -5.70 -19.32
N LEU A 14 28.09 -7.02 -19.17
CA LEU A 14 27.24 -7.86 -18.31
C LEU A 14 27.32 -7.46 -16.83
N ALA A 15 28.50 -7.09 -16.33
CA ALA A 15 28.66 -6.61 -14.96
C ALA A 15 27.95 -5.27 -14.71
N LEU A 16 28.00 -4.37 -15.70
CA LEU A 16 27.28 -3.08 -15.65
C LEU A 16 25.76 -3.27 -15.65
N LEU A 17 25.24 -4.22 -16.44
CA LEU A 17 23.82 -4.59 -16.44
C LEU A 17 23.35 -5.16 -15.08
N ALA A 18 24.20 -5.94 -14.41
CA ALA A 18 23.88 -6.51 -13.10
C ALA A 18 23.79 -5.45 -11.98
N SER A 19 24.52 -4.33 -12.10
CA SER A 19 24.48 -3.23 -11.12
C SER A 19 23.25 -2.31 -11.23
N GLY A 20 22.46 -2.43 -12.31
CA GLY A 20 21.36 -1.51 -12.62
C GLY A 20 20.02 -1.79 -11.93
N CYS A 21 19.85 -2.95 -11.29
CA CYS A 21 18.53 -3.44 -10.88
C CYS A 21 18.41 -3.71 -9.37
N ALA A 22 18.86 -2.77 -8.54
CA ALA A 22 18.62 -2.79 -7.10
C ALA A 22 17.83 -1.54 -6.66
N LYS A 23 16.72 -1.22 -7.35
CA LYS A 23 15.73 -0.30 -6.81
C LYS A 23 14.64 -1.15 -6.16
N THR A 24 14.77 -1.34 -4.84
CA THR A 24 13.68 -1.83 -4.01
C THR A 24 12.44 -1.01 -4.32
N ALA A 25 11.31 -1.66 -4.64
CA ALA A 25 10.08 -0.96 -4.91
C ALA A 25 9.74 -0.04 -3.72
N PRO A 26 9.24 1.19 -3.97
CA PRO A 26 8.86 2.09 -2.89
C PRO A 26 7.81 1.42 -2.01
N VAL A 27 8.01 1.48 -0.70
CA VAL A 27 7.07 0.95 0.29
C VAL A 27 5.91 1.94 0.44
N PRO A 28 4.64 1.50 0.44
CA PRO A 28 3.50 2.40 0.65
C PRO A 28 3.66 3.20 1.94
N ALA A 29 3.27 4.47 1.93
CA ALA A 29 3.24 5.25 3.16
C ALA A 29 2.10 4.76 4.07
N CYS A 30 2.24 5.07 5.36
CA CYS A 30 1.18 4.81 6.34
C CYS A 30 0.06 5.83 6.12
N THR A 31 -1.16 5.33 5.96
CA THR A 31 -2.37 6.14 5.83
C THR A 31 -3.31 5.77 6.97
N THR A 32 -3.85 6.78 7.66
CA THR A 32 -4.82 6.57 8.73
C THR A 32 -6.16 6.22 8.13
N ALA A 33 -6.76 5.15 8.66
CA ALA A 33 -8.06 4.67 8.23
C ALA A 33 -8.96 4.42 9.45
N GLU A 34 -10.23 4.76 9.31
CA GLU A 34 -11.28 4.43 10.27
C GLU A 34 -12.08 3.23 9.74
N VAL A 35 -12.30 2.24 10.59
CA VAL A 35 -13.22 1.14 10.27
C VAL A 35 -14.64 1.63 10.42
N VAL A 36 -15.36 1.72 9.32
CA VAL A 36 -16.72 2.27 9.31
C VAL A 36 -17.75 1.18 9.63
N ALA A 37 -17.60 0.03 8.99
CA ALA A 37 -18.53 -1.08 9.10
C ALA A 37 -17.92 -2.37 8.57
N GLN A 38 -18.59 -3.49 8.86
CA GLN A 38 -18.44 -4.69 8.06
C GLN A 38 -19.09 -4.45 6.68
N ASP A 39 -18.45 -4.95 5.63
CA ASP A 39 -19.03 -4.93 4.28
C ASP A 39 -20.14 -5.99 4.17
N CYS A 40 -20.85 -6.00 3.05
CA CYS A 40 -22.02 -6.84 2.81
C CYS A 40 -21.68 -8.33 2.67
N GLN A 41 -20.40 -8.65 2.46
CA GLN A 41 -19.88 -10.02 2.56
C GLN A 41 -19.15 -10.22 3.90
N PRO A 42 -19.45 -11.33 4.62
CA PRO A 42 -18.73 -11.66 5.84
C PRO A 42 -17.22 -11.70 5.62
N GLY A 43 -16.47 -11.16 6.58
CA GLY A 43 -15.00 -11.08 6.53
C GLY A 43 -14.43 -9.87 5.79
N TRP A 44 -15.27 -9.06 5.13
CA TRP A 44 -14.86 -7.79 4.53
C TRP A 44 -15.21 -6.61 5.41
N PHE A 45 -14.38 -5.57 5.38
CA PHE A 45 -14.51 -4.36 6.21
C PHE A 45 -14.35 -3.12 5.34
N ILE A 46 -15.22 -2.15 5.55
CA ILE A 46 -15.18 -0.85 4.88
C ILE A 46 -14.32 0.08 5.73
N LEU A 47 -13.28 0.63 5.09
CA LEU A 47 -12.39 1.61 5.69
C LEU A 47 -12.61 2.98 5.05
N LYS A 48 -12.67 4.02 5.88
CA LYS A 48 -12.60 5.41 5.44
C LYS A 48 -11.19 5.91 5.65
N LEU A 49 -10.51 6.22 4.57
CA LEU A 49 -9.19 6.84 4.60
C LEU A 49 -9.33 8.31 5.02
N GLU A 50 -8.57 8.73 6.01
CA GLU A 50 -8.41 10.15 6.31
C GLU A 50 -7.62 10.79 5.17
N ASP A 51 -8.08 11.96 4.70
CA ASP A 51 -7.43 12.66 3.59
C ASP A 51 -6.08 13.22 4.07
N ASP A 52 -5.00 12.63 3.58
CA ASP A 52 -3.62 12.97 3.91
C ASP A 52 -2.90 13.67 2.74
N SER A 53 -3.66 14.16 1.75
CA SER A 53 -3.13 14.75 0.51
C SER A 53 -2.13 15.90 0.75
N GLU A 54 -2.32 16.71 1.79
CA GLU A 54 -1.40 17.79 2.15
C GLU A 54 -0.10 17.29 2.81
N GLU A 55 -0.15 16.19 3.56
CA GLU A 55 0.99 15.66 4.32
C GLU A 55 1.90 14.76 3.45
N ILE A 56 1.34 14.11 2.43
CA ILE A 56 2.08 13.20 1.53
C ILE A 56 2.72 13.93 0.35
N ALA A 57 2.17 15.07 -0.10
CA ALA A 57 2.82 15.88 -1.14
C ALA A 57 4.25 16.31 -0.76
N GLY A 58 4.58 16.35 0.53
CA GLY A 58 5.94 16.57 1.05
C GLY A 58 6.78 15.31 1.33
N LYS A 59 6.21 14.10 1.24
CA LYS A 59 6.91 12.84 1.56
C LYS A 59 7.56 12.25 0.30
N SER A 60 8.87 12.34 0.23
CA SER A 60 9.69 11.60 -0.73
C SER A 60 9.49 10.09 -0.52
N GLY A 61 8.75 9.44 -1.43
CA GLY A 61 8.48 7.99 -1.35
C GLY A 61 7.05 7.54 -1.68
N ALA A 62 6.16 8.45 -2.12
CA ALA A 62 4.81 8.08 -2.53
C ALA A 62 4.81 6.97 -3.59
N TYR A 63 4.07 5.90 -3.32
CA TYR A 63 3.90 4.75 -4.21
C TYR A 63 2.89 5.09 -5.32
N VAL A 64 3.18 4.74 -6.57
CA VAL A 64 2.25 4.95 -7.70
C VAL A 64 1.02 4.07 -7.50
N GLY A 65 -0.14 4.70 -7.27
CA GLY A 65 -1.40 4.00 -6.95
C GLY A 65 -1.74 3.96 -5.45
N GLN A 66 -1.02 4.72 -4.63
CA GLN A 66 -1.44 4.98 -3.26
C GLN A 66 -2.78 5.73 -3.22
N LEU A 67 -3.67 5.32 -2.33
CA LEU A 67 -4.96 5.96 -2.12
C LEU A 67 -4.80 7.06 -1.08
N HIS A 68 -5.32 8.25 -1.39
CA HIS A 68 -5.15 9.47 -0.58
C HIS A 68 -6.39 9.84 0.25
N GLY A 69 -7.47 9.07 0.11
CA GLY A 69 -8.75 9.42 0.71
C GLY A 69 -9.89 8.56 0.18
N GLY A 70 -11.05 8.70 0.81
CA GLY A 70 -12.28 8.03 0.40
C GLY A 70 -12.51 6.68 1.09
N PHE A 71 -13.35 5.84 0.48
CA PHE A 71 -13.76 4.56 1.06
C PHE A 71 -13.14 3.41 0.28
N VAL A 72 -12.59 2.44 1.01
CA VAL A 72 -12.02 1.20 0.49
C VAL A 72 -12.57 0.01 1.25
N THR A 73 -12.40 -1.19 0.72
CA THR A 73 -12.78 -2.42 1.41
C THR A 73 -11.59 -3.36 1.54
N THR A 74 -11.52 -4.11 2.62
CA THR A 74 -10.44 -5.07 2.88
C THR A 74 -10.97 -6.34 3.52
N HIS A 75 -10.37 -7.48 3.19
CA HIS A 75 -10.73 -8.78 3.74
C HIS A 75 -9.72 -9.30 4.79
N ASN A 76 -8.59 -8.61 4.98
CA ASN A 76 -7.48 -9.10 5.78
C ASN A 76 -7.12 -8.16 6.95
N LEU A 77 -8.10 -7.40 7.44
CA LEU A 77 -7.91 -6.57 8.62
C LEU A 77 -7.63 -7.43 9.88
N PRO A 78 -6.59 -7.11 10.68
CA PRO A 78 -6.30 -7.83 11.91
C PRO A 78 -7.45 -7.75 12.91
N GLU A 79 -7.67 -8.82 13.67
CA GLU A 79 -8.86 -9.00 14.51
C GLU A 79 -9.08 -7.86 15.51
N GLN A 80 -8.00 -7.40 16.13
CA GLN A 80 -8.01 -6.31 17.11
C GLN A 80 -8.48 -4.95 16.57
N TYR A 81 -8.55 -4.77 15.25
CA TYR A 81 -8.99 -3.52 14.64
C TYR A 81 -10.34 -3.63 13.94
N ARG A 82 -11.06 -4.76 14.04
CA ARG A 82 -12.31 -4.99 13.29
C ARG A 82 -13.53 -4.25 13.84
N GLU A 83 -13.39 -3.61 14.99
CA GLU A 83 -14.46 -2.86 15.61
C GLU A 83 -14.75 -1.56 14.85
N ALA A 84 -16.04 -1.27 14.64
CA ALA A 84 -16.45 -0.02 14.00
C ALA A 84 -16.04 1.19 14.87
N GLY A 85 -15.53 2.23 14.23
CA GLY A 85 -14.94 3.42 14.86
C GLY A 85 -13.46 3.27 15.23
N ALA A 86 -12.86 2.08 15.07
CA ALA A 86 -11.43 1.90 15.28
C ALA A 86 -10.63 2.71 14.25
N LYS A 87 -9.73 3.57 14.72
CA LYS A 87 -8.76 4.28 13.89
C LYS A 87 -7.43 3.57 13.95
N VAL A 88 -6.86 3.31 12.77
CA VAL A 88 -5.61 2.56 12.66
C VAL A 88 -4.79 3.12 11.49
N SER A 89 -3.48 3.25 11.71
CA SER A 89 -2.54 3.63 10.67
C SER A 89 -2.07 2.38 9.94
N LEU A 90 -2.31 2.30 8.63
CA LEU A 90 -2.08 1.09 7.83
C LEU A 90 -1.23 1.40 6.60
N ARG A 91 -0.37 0.46 6.23
CA ARG A 91 0.15 0.36 4.86
C ARG A 91 -0.78 -0.54 4.07
N MET A 92 -1.21 -0.04 2.93
CA MET A 92 -2.18 -0.71 2.06
C MET A 92 -1.68 -0.71 0.62
N VAL A 93 -2.01 -1.77 -0.09
CA VAL A 93 -1.82 -1.87 -1.54
C VAL A 93 -3.14 -2.20 -2.20
N LEU A 94 -3.32 -1.76 -3.45
CA LEU A 94 -4.46 -2.19 -4.25
C LEU A 94 -4.47 -3.71 -4.35
N ASP A 95 -5.60 -4.29 -3.98
CA ASP A 95 -5.83 -5.72 -4.14
C ASP A 95 -6.51 -5.88 -5.50
N GLY A 96 -5.80 -6.43 -6.50
CA GLY A 96 -6.21 -6.42 -7.91
C GLY A 96 -7.56 -7.09 -8.23
N SER A 97 -8.24 -7.65 -7.23
CA SER A 97 -9.65 -8.04 -7.29
C SER A 97 -10.58 -6.88 -6.96
N ASN A 98 -11.70 -6.73 -7.66
CA ASN A 98 -12.77 -5.86 -7.17
C ASN A 98 -13.24 -6.36 -5.80
N GLY A 99 -13.50 -5.44 -4.88
CA GLY A 99 -14.12 -5.76 -3.60
C GLY A 99 -15.50 -6.40 -3.77
N PRO A 100 -16.09 -6.95 -2.71
CA PRO A 100 -17.42 -7.51 -2.76
C PRO A 100 -18.41 -6.48 -3.31
N ARG A 101 -19.26 -6.91 -4.25
CA ARG A 101 -20.35 -6.06 -4.71
C ARG A 101 -21.42 -6.01 -3.65
N CYS A 102 -21.58 -4.87 -3.00
CA CYS A 102 -22.71 -4.67 -2.12
C CYS A 102 -23.96 -4.24 -2.92
N THR A 103 -24.86 -5.19 -3.14
CA THR A 103 -26.15 -4.94 -3.83
C THR A 103 -27.07 -3.99 -3.07
N ALA A 104 -26.93 -3.88 -1.75
CA ALA A 104 -27.79 -3.03 -0.93
C ALA A 104 -27.57 -1.53 -1.17
N ASN A 105 -26.32 -1.11 -1.45
CA ASN A 105 -25.96 0.29 -1.63
C ASN A 105 -25.58 0.63 -3.08
N TYR A 106 -25.58 -0.34 -4.00
CA TYR A 106 -25.09 -0.20 -5.38
C TYR A 106 -23.68 0.41 -5.49
N MET A 107 -22.90 0.40 -4.39
CA MET A 107 -21.54 0.91 -4.34
C MET A 107 -20.54 -0.23 -4.36
N MET A 108 -19.43 0.00 -5.06
CA MET A 108 -18.30 -0.91 -5.13
C MET A 108 -17.07 -0.11 -4.72
N TYR A 109 -16.57 -0.37 -3.52
CA TYR A 109 -15.34 0.27 -3.04
C TYR A 109 -14.11 -0.46 -3.60
N PRO A 110 -13.01 0.25 -3.88
CA PRO A 110 -11.74 -0.38 -4.24
C PRO A 110 -11.31 -1.36 -3.15
N ALA A 111 -10.86 -2.55 -3.55
CA ALA A 111 -10.29 -3.49 -2.61
C ALA A 111 -8.83 -3.16 -2.33
N VAL A 112 -8.44 -3.27 -1.06
CA VAL A 112 -7.07 -3.12 -0.61
C VAL A 112 -6.66 -4.27 0.29
N LYS A 113 -5.38 -4.60 0.23
CA LYS A 113 -4.74 -5.53 1.14
C LYS A 113 -3.92 -4.76 2.16
N VAL A 114 -4.20 -5.00 3.43
CA VAL A 114 -3.35 -4.50 4.53
C VAL A 114 -2.04 -5.29 4.50
N VAL A 115 -0.93 -4.59 4.29
CA VAL A 115 0.41 -5.20 4.28
C VAL A 115 1.12 -5.04 5.62
N GLU A 116 0.81 -3.97 6.35
CA GLU A 116 1.42 -3.67 7.65
C GLU A 116 0.52 -2.74 8.46
N VAL A 117 0.52 -2.93 9.78
CA VAL A 117 -0.06 -1.97 10.73
C VAL A 117 1.06 -1.08 11.22
N CYS A 118 0.96 0.21 10.95
CA CYS A 118 1.96 1.18 11.40
C CYS A 118 1.76 1.46 12.88
N THR A 119 2.81 1.28 13.65
CA THR A 119 2.86 1.83 15.01
C THR A 119 3.02 3.33 14.86
N GLU A 120 2.09 4.14 15.38
CA GLU A 120 2.37 5.56 15.55
C GLU A 120 3.68 5.68 16.36
N PRO A 121 4.68 6.46 15.94
CA PRO A 121 5.69 6.88 16.87
C PRO A 121 4.94 7.63 17.98
N GLU A 122 5.09 7.19 19.23
CA GLU A 122 4.57 7.91 20.40
C GLU A 122 4.83 9.40 20.19
N ARG A 123 3.76 10.20 20.05
CA ARG A 123 3.90 11.64 20.14
C ARG A 123 4.39 11.91 21.55
N THR A 124 5.69 12.07 21.71
CA THR A 124 6.30 12.59 22.93
C THR A 124 5.72 13.98 23.15
N HIS A 125 4.67 14.06 23.98
CA HIS A 125 4.19 15.30 24.55
C HIS A 125 5.39 16.01 25.20
N ARG A 126 5.68 17.23 24.75
CA ARG A 126 6.54 18.16 25.46
C ARG A 126 5.99 19.57 25.36
#